data_AF-A0A2J8B4W5-F1
#
_entry.id   AF-A0A2J8B4W5-F1
#
_cell.length_a   1.000
_cell.length_b   1.000
_cell.length_c   1.000
_cell.angle_alpha   90.00
_cell.angle_beta   90.00
_cell.angle_gamma   90.00
#
_symmetry.space_group_name_H-M   'P 1'
#
loop_
_entity.id
_entity.type
_entity.pdbx_description
1 polymer ?
#
loop_
_entity_poly.entity_id
_entity_poly.type
_entity_poly.pdbx_seq_one_letter_code
_entity_poly.pdbx_strand_id
1 'polypeptide(L)'
;MTNKNMSSRTKKPLFNFLISLTVIAGLVLAAGIFLRQQEEFQRIHKRSEELAEMYKDVEADANSIEAKTKAIMSTEDVENLARNELGMLKQGEIVFKDADENYNKN
;
A
#
# COMPACT_ATOMS: atom_id res chain seq x y z
N MET A 1 12.54 -24.84 87.93
CA MET A 1 11.53 -25.17 86.92
C MET A 1 11.86 -24.39 85.66
N THR A 2 12.52 -25.01 84.68
CA THR A 2 12.96 -24.32 83.46
C THR A 2 13.01 -25.32 82.33
N ASN A 3 12.12 -25.19 81.35
CA ASN A 3 12.25 -25.76 79.99
C ASN A 3 10.98 -25.41 79.20
N LYS A 4 10.99 -25.07 77.92
CA LYS A 4 12.05 -24.86 76.93
C LYS A 4 11.34 -24.21 75.74
N ASN A 5 11.56 -22.93 75.48
CA ASN A 5 11.12 -22.32 74.23
C ASN A 5 12.13 -22.68 73.12
N MET A 6 11.86 -23.76 72.39
CA MET A 6 12.43 -24.11 71.09
C MET A 6 11.23 -24.41 70.18
N SER A 7 11.07 -23.91 68.95
CA SER A 7 12.03 -23.61 67.90
C SER A 7 11.35 -22.69 66.87
N SER A 8 11.96 -21.55 66.54
CA SER A 8 11.55 -20.71 65.41
C SER A 8 12.77 -20.31 64.58
N ARG A 9 13.50 -21.30 64.04
CA ARG A 9 14.53 -21.03 63.03
C ARG A 9 14.43 -22.04 61.89
N THR A 10 14.74 -21.53 60.69
CA THR A 10 15.01 -22.22 59.41
C THR A 10 13.88 -22.48 58.41
N LYS A 11 13.04 -21.48 58.07
CA LYS A 11 12.24 -21.49 56.81
C LYS A 11 12.71 -20.50 55.72
N LYS A 12 13.75 -19.68 55.99
CA LYS A 12 14.22 -18.63 55.07
C LYS A 12 14.84 -19.12 53.74
N PRO A 13 15.62 -20.21 53.65
CA PRO A 13 16.30 -20.55 52.39
C PRO A 13 15.35 -21.13 51.34
N LEU A 14 14.33 -21.89 51.76
CA LEU A 14 13.32 -22.47 50.86
C LEU A 14 12.43 -21.40 50.21
N PHE A 15 12.09 -20.36 50.97
CA PHE A 15 11.31 -19.24 50.46
C PHE A 15 12.09 -18.42 49.42
N ASN A 16 13.37 -18.13 49.69
CA ASN A 16 14.23 -17.43 48.73
C ASN A 16 14.47 -18.25 47.45
N PHE A 17 14.59 -19.58 47.58
CA PHE A 17 14.70 -20.48 46.43
C PHE A 17 13.43 -20.46 45.57
N LEU A 18 12.25 -20.53 46.17
CA LEU A 18 10.97 -20.45 45.46
C LEU A 18 10.80 -19.11 44.72
N ILE A 19 11.18 -18.00 45.36
CA ILE A 19 11.17 -16.68 44.71
C ILE A 19 12.12 -16.66 43.52
N SER A 20 13.36 -17.12 43.71
CA SER A 20 14.36 -17.17 42.62
C SER A 20 13.86 -18.01 41.44
N LEU A 21 13.26 -19.17 41.71
CA LEU A 21 12.70 -20.03 40.68
C LEU A 21 11.56 -19.33 39.91
N THR A 22 10.70 -18.61 40.62
CA THR A 22 9.57 -17.89 40.03
C THR A 22 10.05 -16.74 39.14
N VAL A 23 11.08 -16.01 39.56
CA VAL A 23 11.70 -14.94 38.76
C VAL A 23 12.33 -15.49 37.48
N ILE A 24 13.06 -16.61 37.59
CA ILE A 24 13.66 -17.27 36.41
C ILE A 24 12.57 -17.75 35.45
N ALA A 25 11.52 -18.40 35.95
CA ALA A 25 10.40 -18.82 35.12
C ALA A 25 9.71 -17.63 34.42
N GLY A 26 9.54 -16.51 35.14
CA GLY A 26 9.02 -15.27 34.56
C GLY A 26 9.89 -14.71 33.44
N LEU A 27 11.21 -14.71 33.61
CA LEU A 27 12.17 -14.27 32.58
C LEU A 27 12.11 -15.16 31.34
N VAL A 28 12.01 -16.48 31.50
CA VAL A 28 11.90 -17.41 30.36
C VAL A 28 10.62 -17.17 29.57
N LEU A 29 9.49 -16.95 30.26
CA LEU A 29 8.23 -16.63 29.60
C LEU A 29 8.29 -15.28 28.87
N ALA A 30 8.85 -14.26 29.52
CA ALA A 30 9.02 -12.94 28.92
C ALA A 30 9.90 -12.98 27.65
N ALA A 31 11.01 -13.71 27.71
CA ALA A 31 11.90 -13.92 26.56
C ALA A 31 11.18 -14.64 25.41
N GLY A 32 10.38 -15.67 25.71
CA GLY A 32 9.59 -16.39 24.71
C GLY A 32 8.56 -15.51 24.00
N ILE A 33 7.87 -14.64 24.75
CA ILE A 33 6.91 -13.68 24.18
C ILE A 33 7.64 -12.63 23.33
N PHE A 34 8.78 -12.14 23.81
CA PHE A 34 9.57 -11.12 23.12
C PHE A 34 10.06 -11.59 21.74
N LEU A 35 10.52 -12.84 21.63
CA LEU A 35 10.95 -13.41 20.35
C LEU A 35 9.81 -13.49 19.32
N ARG A 36 8.61 -13.89 19.75
CA ARG A 36 7.43 -13.93 18.86
C ARG A 36 6.99 -12.53 18.41
N GLN A 37 7.10 -11.54 19.30
CA GLN A 37 6.76 -10.16 18.97
C GLN A 37 7.63 -9.58 17.86
N GLN A 38 8.93 -9.94 17.80
CA GLN A 38 9.81 -9.46 16.74
C GLN A 38 9.37 -9.96 15.35
N GLU A 39 8.96 -11.22 15.23
CA GLU A 39 8.51 -11.78 13.95
C GLU A 39 7.21 -11.15 13.47
N GLU A 40 6.27 -10.89 14.38
CA GLU A 40 5.02 -10.21 14.04
C GLU A 40 5.27 -8.76 13.64
N PHE A 41 6.14 -8.04 14.36
CA PHE A 41 6.47 -6.66 14.06
C PHE A 41 7.15 -6.51 12.70
N GLN A 42 8.11 -7.38 12.39
CA GLN A 42 8.76 -7.40 11.06
C GLN A 42 7.76 -7.69 9.94
N ARG A 43 6.83 -8.62 10.17
CA ARG A 43 5.80 -8.96 9.18
C ARG A 43 4.84 -7.80 8.93
N ILE A 44 4.41 -7.11 9.98
CA ILE A 44 3.55 -5.94 9.88
C ILE A 44 4.29 -4.81 9.17
N HIS A 45 5.55 -4.57 9.51
CA HIS A 45 6.37 -3.53 8.88
C HIS A 45 6.55 -3.80 7.38
N LYS A 46 6.89 -5.04 7.01
CA LYS A 46 7.03 -5.44 5.61
C LYS A 46 5.73 -5.26 4.82
N ARG A 47 4.58 -5.68 5.39
CA ARG A 47 3.28 -5.46 4.75
C ARG A 47 2.94 -3.98 4.60
N SER A 48 3.33 -3.16 5.58
CA SER A 48 3.13 -1.71 5.49
C SER A 48 3.97 -1.09 4.38
N GLU A 49 5.22 -1.53 4.21
CA GLU A 49 6.07 -1.10 3.11
C GLU A 49 5.51 -1.52 1.75
N GLU A 50 5.11 -2.80 1.61
CA GLU A 50 4.46 -3.31 0.40
C GLU A 50 3.19 -2.51 0.05
N LEU A 51 2.34 -2.22 1.04
CA LEU A 51 1.14 -1.40 0.82
C LEU A 51 1.46 0.04 0.39
N ALA A 52 2.50 0.65 0.98
CA ALA A 52 2.91 2.00 0.64
C ALA A 52 3.48 2.07 -0.78
N GLU A 53 4.20 1.05 -1.22
CA GLU A 53 4.68 0.92 -2.61
C GLU A 53 3.52 0.74 -3.57
N MET A 54 2.59 -0.18 -3.29
CA MET A 54 1.38 -0.36 -4.11
C MET A 54 0.55 0.92 -4.22
N TYR A 55 0.44 1.70 -3.14
CA TYR A 55 -0.28 2.96 -3.16
C TYR A 55 0.39 3.98 -4.09
N LYS A 56 1.72 4.08 -4.04
CA LYS A 56 2.48 4.96 -4.94
C LYS A 56 2.33 4.56 -6.40
N ASP A 57 2.36 3.27 -6.71
CA ASP A 57 2.17 2.78 -8.08
C ASP A 57 0.78 3.12 -8.59
N VAL A 58 -0.27 2.87 -7.78
CA VAL A 58 -1.64 3.21 -8.14
C VAL A 58 -1.83 4.72 -8.29
N GLU A 59 -1.22 5.53 -7.43
CA GLU A 59 -1.25 6.99 -7.52
C GLU A 59 -0.55 7.49 -8.79
N ALA A 60 0.61 6.91 -9.15
CA ALA A 60 1.31 7.23 -10.38
C ALA A 60 0.49 6.85 -11.63
N ASP A 61 -0.16 5.69 -11.60
CA ASP A 61 -1.06 5.24 -12.66
C ASP A 61 -2.28 6.16 -12.81
N ALA A 62 -2.90 6.55 -11.69
CA ALA A 62 -4.02 7.48 -11.68
C ALA A 62 -3.62 8.84 -12.29
N ASN A 63 -2.46 9.38 -11.90
CA ASN A 63 -1.92 10.63 -12.44
C ASN A 63 -1.63 10.52 -13.95
N SER A 64 -1.07 9.40 -14.39
CA SER A 64 -0.81 9.12 -15.81
C SER A 64 -2.10 9.05 -16.62
N ILE A 65 -3.12 8.36 -16.11
CA ILE A 65 -4.44 8.28 -16.75
C ILE A 65 -5.11 9.64 -16.78
N GLU A 66 -5.03 10.42 -15.70
CA GLU A 66 -5.58 11.79 -15.66
C GLU A 66 -4.90 12.69 -16.70
N ALA A 67 -3.57 12.62 -16.81
CA ALA A 67 -2.82 13.38 -17.80
C ALA A 67 -3.21 12.99 -19.24
N LYS A 68 -3.33 11.68 -19.52
CA LYS A 68 -3.81 11.18 -20.83
C LYS A 68 -5.24 11.61 -21.12
N THR A 69 -6.11 11.58 -20.11
CA THR A 69 -7.51 11.99 -20.25
C THR A 69 -7.59 13.48 -20.55
N LYS A 70 -6.80 14.31 -19.88
CA LYS A 70 -6.71 15.75 -20.17
C LYS A 70 -6.17 16.03 -21.58
N ALA A 71 -5.19 15.24 -22.04
CA ALA A 71 -4.68 15.35 -23.40
C ALA A 71 -5.76 15.01 -24.44
N ILE A 72 -6.43 13.86 -24.28
CA ILE A 72 -7.50 13.39 -25.19
C ILE A 72 -8.73 14.31 -25.16
N MET A 73 -9.05 14.89 -24.00
CA MET A 73 -10.16 15.85 -23.85
C MET A 73 -9.79 17.26 -24.32
N SER A 74 -8.57 17.50 -24.80
CA SER A 74 -8.30 18.69 -25.57
C SER A 74 -9.20 18.64 -26.81
N THR A 75 -10.11 19.59 -26.92
CA THR A 75 -11.17 19.60 -27.94
C THR A 75 -10.59 19.54 -29.36
N GLU A 76 -9.34 19.96 -29.50
CA GLU A 76 -8.53 19.99 -30.71
C GLU A 76 -8.15 18.59 -31.22
N ASP A 77 -7.86 17.62 -30.34
CA ASP A 77 -7.57 16.24 -30.75
C ASP A 77 -8.82 15.50 -31.22
N VAL A 78 -9.97 15.75 -30.57
CA VAL A 78 -11.26 15.21 -31.00
C VAL A 78 -11.68 15.80 -32.35
N GLU A 79 -11.47 17.11 -32.54
CA GLU A 79 -11.77 17.80 -33.81
C GLU A 79 -10.86 17.30 -34.93
N ASN A 80 -9.57 17.06 -34.65
CA ASN A 80 -8.61 16.48 -35.60
C ASN A 80 -8.92 15.02 -35.95
N LEU A 81 -9.31 14.20 -34.98
CA LEU A 81 -9.73 12.81 -35.23
C LEU A 81 -11.02 12.77 -36.06
N ALA A 82 -12.01 13.61 -35.74
CA ALA A 82 -13.25 13.72 -36.52
C ALA A 82 -12.98 14.19 -37.95
N ARG A 83 -12.02 15.11 -38.16
CA ARG A 83 -11.58 15.53 -39.49
C ARG A 83 -10.93 14.40 -40.28
N ASN A 84 -10.00 13.67 -39.67
CA ASN A 84 -9.20 12.67 -40.37
C ASN A 84 -9.98 11.36 -40.64
N GLU A 85 -10.76 10.88 -39.68
CA GLU A 85 -11.44 9.58 -39.78
C GLU A 85 -12.87 9.70 -40.34
N LEU A 86 -13.58 10.77 -40.00
CA LEU A 86 -14.99 10.95 -40.39
C LEU A 86 -15.17 11.95 -41.53
N GLY A 87 -14.09 12.57 -42.01
CA GLY A 87 -14.16 13.62 -43.03
C GLY A 87 -15.00 14.82 -42.60
N MET A 88 -15.19 15.01 -41.29
CA MET A 88 -16.08 16.05 -40.76
C MET A 88 -15.41 17.41 -40.87
N LEU A 89 -16.07 18.34 -41.55
CA LEU A 89 -15.62 19.71 -41.73
C LEU A 89 -16.12 20.60 -40.61
N LYS A 90 -15.41 21.71 -40.35
CA LYS A 90 -15.85 22.68 -39.35
C LYS A 90 -17.12 23.38 -39.80
N GLN A 91 -17.98 23.77 -38.86
CA GLN A 91 -19.20 24.52 -39.18
C GLN A 91 -18.81 25.85 -39.86
N GLY A 92 -19.16 26.02 -41.14
CA GLY A 92 -18.80 27.18 -41.96
C GLY A 92 -17.64 26.97 -42.95
N GLU A 93 -17.05 25.78 -43.02
CA GLU A 93 -16.00 25.46 -43.99
C GLU A 93 -16.62 25.13 -45.37
N ILE A 94 -16.21 25.86 -46.41
CA ILE A 94 -16.71 25.70 -47.79
C ILE A 94 -15.71 24.82 -48.56
N VAL A 95 -16.13 23.61 -48.92
CA VAL A 95 -15.33 22.72 -49.76
C VAL A 95 -15.73 22.91 -51.22
N PHE A 96 -14.79 23.40 -52.01
CA PHE A 96 -14.91 23.43 -53.47
C PHE A 96 -14.53 22.04 -54.00
N LYS A 97 -15.50 21.29 -54.52
CA LYS A 97 -15.21 20.16 -55.39
C LYS A 97 -14.97 20.73 -56.79
N ASP A 98 -13.76 20.57 -57.29
CA ASP A 98 -13.51 20.80 -58.71
C ASP A 98 -14.45 19.89 -59.50
N ALA A 99 -15.20 20.49 -60.42
CA ALA A 99 -16.14 19.75 -61.24
C ALA A 99 -15.34 18.84 -62.17
N ASP A 100 -15.28 17.54 -61.83
CA ASP A 100 -14.61 16.51 -62.61
C ASP A 100 -15.15 16.52 -64.07
N GLU A 101 -14.34 17.11 -64.94
CA GLU A 101 -14.00 16.82 -66.34
C GLU A 101 -14.75 15.67 -67.07
N ASN A 102 -16.08 15.65 -67.06
CA ASN A 102 -16.88 14.76 -67.94
C ASN A 102 -17.73 15.55 -68.95
N TYR A 103 -17.13 16.59 -69.53
CA TYR A 103 -17.72 17.39 -70.60
C TYR A 103 -16.91 17.29 -71.91
N ASN A 104 -16.42 16.09 -72.28
CA ASN A 104 -16.01 15.86 -73.68
C ASN A 104 -15.93 14.38 -74.07
N LYS A 105 -17.06 13.81 -74.51
CA LYS A 105 -17.09 12.74 -75.50
C LYS A 105 -18.26 13.00 -76.44
N ASN A 106 -18.04 13.91 -77.39
CA ASN A 106 -18.71 13.88 -78.68
C ASN A 106 -17.95 12.93 -79.61
#